data_AF-A8UDP4-F1
#
_entry.id   AF-A8UDP4-F1
#
_cell.length_a   1.000
_cell.length_b   1.000
_cell.length_c   1.000
_cell.angle_alpha   90.00
_cell.angle_beta   90.00
_cell.angle_gamma   90.00
#
_symmetry.space_group_name_H-M   'P 1'
#
loop_
_entity.id
_entity.type
_entity.pdbx_description
1 polymer ?
#
loop_
_entity_poly.entity_id
_entity_poly.type
_entity_poly.pdbx_seq_one_letter_code
_entity_poly.pdbx_strand_id
1 'polypeptide(L)' 'TYTVRKISNGIGVERTFPMHSPRVAQIEVIRFGKVRRAKLYYLRELHGKAARIKEIRR' A
#
# COMPACT_ATOMS: atom_id res chain seq x y z
N THR A 1 -12.85 -1.63 -4.21
CA THR A 1 -11.76 -0.71 -4.64
C THR A 1 -10.59 -0.89 -3.71
N TYR A 2 -9.38 -0.60 -4.14
CA TYR A 2 -8.18 -0.66 -3.29
C TYR A 2 -7.31 0.58 -3.51
N THR A 3 -6.56 0.97 -2.49
CA THR A 3 -5.71 2.17 -2.53
C THR A 3 -4.25 1.77 -2.45
N VAL A 4 -3.44 2.31 -3.36
CA VAL A 4 -1.98 2.13 -3.38
C VAL A 4 -1.34 3.46 -2.99
N ARG A 5 -0.39 3.42 -2.05
CA ARG A 5 0.42 4.57 -1.64
C ARG A 5 1.88 4.32 -2.02
N LYS A 6 2.50 5.28 -2.71
CA LYS A 6 3.93 5.30 -3.05
C LYS A 6 4.51 6.66 -2.67
N ILE A 7 5.73 6.68 -2.15
CA ILE A 7 6.51 7.91 -2.05
C ILE A 7 7.40 7.99 -3.29
N SER A 8 7.25 9.06 -4.07
CA SER A 8 8.03 9.32 -5.28
C SER A 8 8.72 10.67 -5.12
N ASN A 9 10.05 10.70 -5.17
CA ASN A 9 10.85 11.92 -5.02
C ASN A 9 10.46 12.75 -3.77
N GLY A 10 10.21 12.08 -2.64
CA GLY A 10 9.79 12.73 -1.39
C GLY A 10 8.30 13.09 -1.30
N ILE A 11 7.54 12.99 -2.40
CA ILE A 11 6.11 13.31 -2.45
C ILE A 11 5.29 12.03 -2.30
N GLY A 12 4.34 12.03 -1.35
CA GLY A 12 3.40 10.93 -1.16
C GLY A 12 2.29 10.95 -2.21
N VAL A 13 2.24 9.93 -3.07
CA VAL A 13 1.20 9.76 -4.09
C VAL A 13 0.28 8.62 -3.68
N GLU A 14 -1.02 8.89 -3.66
CA GLU A 14 -2.06 7.89 -3.42
C GLU A 14 -2.96 7.73 -4.63
N ARG A 15 -3.26 6.49 -5.01
CA ARG A 15 -4.17 6.18 -6.12
C ARG A 15 -5.11 5.06 -5.74
N THR A 16 -6.40 5.26 -6.00
CA THR A 16 -7.45 4.26 -5.77
C THR A 16 -7.86 3.62 -7.08
N PHE A 17 -7.95 2.29 -7.10
CA PHE A 17 -8.28 1.50 -8.27
C PHE A 17 -9.58 0.70 -8.05
N PRO A 18 -10.43 0.55 -9.09
CA PRO A 18 -11.51 -0.44 -9.09
C PRO A 18 -10.95 -1.85 -9.20
N MET A 19 -11.62 -2.84 -8.58
CA MET A 19 -11.19 -4.25 -8.65
C MET A 19 -11.35 -4.84 -10.06
N HIS A 20 -12.45 -4.52 -10.74
CA HIS A 20 -12.80 -5.09 -12.06
C HIS A 20 -12.55 -4.09 -13.20
N SER A 21 -11.46 -3.31 -13.11
CA SER A 21 -11.12 -2.35 -14.14
C SER A 21 -10.43 -3.03 -15.33
N PRO A 22 -10.89 -2.85 -16.58
CA PRO A 22 -10.21 -3.40 -17.76
C PRO A 22 -8.85 -2.73 -18.03
N ARG A 23 -8.56 -1.61 -17.36
CA ARG A 23 -7.27 -0.89 -17.48
C ARG A 23 -6.15 -1.51 -16.63
N VAL A 24 -6.45 -2.50 -15.78
CA VAL A 24 -5.46 -3.19 -14.94
C VAL A 24 -5.29 -4.59 -15.50
N ALA A 25 -4.07 -4.91 -15.99
CA ALA A 25 -3.79 -6.21 -16.58
C ALA A 25 -3.69 -7.32 -15.54
N GLN A 26 -2.91 -7.10 -14.47
CA GLN A 26 -2.68 -8.07 -13.41
C GLN A 26 -2.33 -7.37 -12.09
N ILE A 27 -2.60 -8.05 -10.97
CA ILE A 27 -2.14 -7.66 -9.64
C ILE A 27 -1.27 -8.80 -9.12
N GLU A 28 0.02 -8.53 -8.90
CA GLU A 28 0.97 -9.48 -8.33
C GLU A 28 1.21 -9.17 -6.85
N VAL A 29 1.14 -10.20 -6.00
CA VAL A 29 1.40 -10.06 -4.57
C VAL A 29 2.88 -10.33 -4.31
N ILE A 30 3.64 -9.26 -4.05
CA ILE A 30 5.09 -9.36 -3.85
C ILE A 30 5.43 -9.80 -2.42
N ARG A 31 4.71 -9.28 -1.40
CA ARG A 31 5.00 -9.50 0.02
C ARG A 31 3.75 -9.45 0.88
N PHE A 32 3.76 -10.17 2.00
CA PHE A 32 2.73 -10.12 3.03
C PHE A 32 3.19 -9.31 4.25
N GLY A 33 2.42 -8.30 4.64
CA GLY A 33 2.72 -7.45 5.79
C GLY A 33 1.89 -7.79 7.03
N LYS A 34 2.50 -7.73 8.22
CA LYS A 34 1.80 -7.85 9.51
C LYS A 34 1.07 -6.56 9.85
N VAL A 35 -0.24 -6.58 9.74
CA VAL A 35 -1.12 -5.45 10.10
C VAL A 35 -2.22 -5.89 11.05
N ARG A 36 -2.67 -4.96 11.91
CA ARG A 36 -3.77 -5.20 12.87
C ARG A 36 -5.03 -4.38 12.56
N ARG A 37 -4.93 -3.35 11.70
CA ARG A 37 -6.05 -2.47 11.34
C ARG A 37 -6.49 -2.78 9.92
N ALA A 38 -7.79 -2.75 9.66
CA ALA A 38 -8.36 -2.94 8.32
C ALA A 38 -8.03 -1.75 7.37
N LYS A 39 -7.96 -0.54 7.93
CA LYS A 39 -7.60 0.69 7.19
C LYS A 39 -6.29 1.25 7.74
N LEU A 40 -5.31 1.47 6.86
CA LEU A 40 -3.94 1.86 7.23
C LEU A 40 -3.70 3.37 7.08
N TYR A 41 -4.69 4.21 7.40
CA TYR A 41 -4.57 5.67 7.22
C TYR A 41 -3.44 6.31 8.02
N TYR A 42 -3.06 5.70 9.15
CA TYR A 42 -1.93 6.17 9.97
C TYR A 42 -0.59 6.17 9.22
N LEU A 43 -0.45 5.40 8.13
CA LEU A 43 0.76 5.43 7.28
C LEU A 43 0.89 6.74 6.48
N ARG A 44 -0.12 7.60 6.48
CA ARG A 44 -0.08 8.91 5.83
C ARG A 44 0.82 9.90 6.56
N GLU A 45 0.81 9.83 7.88
CA GLU A 45 1.54 10.71 8.80
C GLU A 45 2.95 10.19 9.11
N LEU A 46 3.22 8.91 8.81
CA LEU A 46 4.52 8.29 9.03
C LEU A 46 5.46 8.46 7.84
N HIS A 47 6.74 8.71 8.13
CA HIS A 47 7.79 8.91 7.14
C HIS A 47 9.01 8.00 7.38
N GLY A 48 9.74 7.70 6.30
CA GLY A 48 11.01 6.98 6.36
C GLY A 48 10.90 5.59 6.99
N LYS A 49 11.83 5.28 7.91
CA LYS A 49 11.93 3.96 8.57
C LYS A 49 10.71 3.64 9.44
N ALA A 50 9.99 4.65 9.95
CA ALA A 50 8.83 4.48 10.81
C ALA A 50 7.61 3.92 10.06
N ALA A 51 7.50 4.16 8.75
CA ALA A 51 6.40 3.66 7.93
C ALA A 51 6.60 2.20 7.44
N ARG A 52 7.70 1.53 7.81
CA ARG A 52 7.98 0.16 7.37
C ARG A 52 7.08 -0.85 8.10
N ILE A 53 6.40 -1.69 7.35
CA ILE A 53 5.58 -2.79 7.85
C ILE A 53 6.45 -4.04 7.98
N LYS A 54 6.32 -4.76 9.09
CA LYS A 54 7.02 -6.05 9.28
C LYS A 54 6.45 -7.11 8.35
N GLU A 55 7.32 -7.92 7.76
CA GLU A 55 6.94 -8.99 6.85
C GLU A 55 6.45 -10.24 7.60
N ILE A 56 5.48 -10.94 7.04
CA ILE A 56 5.07 -12.28 7.48
C ILE A 56 5.50 -13.23 6.37
N ARG A 57 6.31 -14.24 6.70
CA ARG A 57 6.50 -15.40 5.85
C ARG A 57 5.32 -16.33 6.09
N ARG A 58 4.50 -16.52 5.06
CA ARG A 58 3.38 -17.45 5.03
C ARG A 58 3.64 -18.48 3.96
#